data_AF-Q8L2C6-F1
#
_entry.id   AF-Q8L2C6-F1
#
_cell.length_a   1.000
_cell.length_b   1.000
_cell.length_c   1.000
_cell.angle_alpha   90.00
_cell.angle_beta   90.00
_cell.angle_gamma   90.00
#
_symmetry.space_group_name_H-M   'P 1'
#
loop_
_entity.id
_entity.type
_entity.pdbx_description
1 polymer ?
#
loop_
_entity_poly.entity_id
_entity_poly.type
_entity_poly.pdbx_seq_one_letter_code
_entity_poly.pdbx_strand_id
1 'polypeptide(L)'
;MSQSNGYWTGNLHAGSTVFLQRQDGHLTKGEVVYVADQQFNVAGISSSFDKFTATSIEGVVALPDEYDVRERYSIQQQRDYLDHLDIATLSSHQVNYIYAGLHLAKRAGGGALPGMPVTETPEGIHRYIQELNLNALSELQVMYMLTGLKIAKND
;
A
#
# COMPACT_ATOMS: atom_id res chain seq x y z
N MET A 1 0.59 -14.28 -21.31
CA MET A 1 -0.28 -13.14 -21.64
C MET A 1 0.55 -11.88 -21.48
N SER A 2 0.82 -11.17 -22.56
CA SER A 2 1.53 -9.88 -22.52
C SER A 2 0.57 -8.86 -21.92
N GLN A 3 0.70 -8.54 -20.63
CA GLN A 3 0.07 -7.35 -20.08
C GLN A 3 0.72 -6.15 -20.78
N SER A 4 -0.01 -5.54 -21.72
CA SER A 4 0.34 -4.21 -22.16
C SER A 4 0.18 -3.30 -20.95
N ASN A 5 1.29 -2.99 -20.27
CA ASN A 5 1.35 -1.80 -19.43
C ASN A 5 1.07 -0.64 -20.38
N GLY A 6 -0.19 -0.20 -20.43
CA GLY A 6 -0.59 0.87 -21.32
C GLY A 6 0.16 2.12 -20.91
N TYR A 7 1.22 2.46 -21.65
CA TYR A 7 1.80 3.79 -21.60
C TYR A 7 0.68 4.79 -21.90
N TRP A 8 0.69 5.93 -21.21
CA TRP A 8 -0.41 6.90 -21.20
C TRP A 8 -0.95 7.20 -22.62
N THR A 9 -2.17 6.74 -22.93
CA THR A 9 -2.84 6.96 -24.23
C THR A 9 -4.03 7.93 -24.15
N GLY A 10 -4.21 8.62 -23.01
CA GLY A 10 -5.39 9.46 -22.72
C GLY A 10 -5.15 10.98 -22.74
N ASN A 11 -6.22 11.75 -22.48
CA ASN A 11 -6.17 13.21 -22.31
C ASN A 11 -5.64 13.59 -20.92
N LEU A 12 -4.35 13.90 -20.83
CA LEU A 12 -3.73 14.45 -19.62
C LEU A 12 -3.94 15.97 -19.55
N HIS A 13 -4.26 16.48 -18.37
CA HIS A 13 -4.38 17.91 -18.11
C HIS A 13 -3.80 18.27 -16.74
N ALA A 14 -3.46 19.55 -16.54
CA ALA A 14 -3.07 20.02 -15.21
C ALA A 14 -4.22 19.78 -14.20
N GLY A 15 -3.87 19.31 -13.00
CA GLY A 15 -4.80 18.80 -11.98
C GLY A 15 -5.10 17.30 -12.09
N SER A 16 -4.69 16.62 -13.17
CA SER A 16 -4.85 15.16 -13.27
C SER A 16 -4.04 14.45 -12.18
N THR A 17 -4.66 13.45 -11.56
CA THR A 17 -3.95 12.51 -10.68
C THR A 17 -3.19 11.49 -11.52
N VAL A 18 -1.94 11.21 -11.12
CA VAL A 18 -1.11 10.14 -11.67
C VAL A 18 -0.48 9.35 -10.52
N PHE A 19 -0.11 8.10 -10.77
CA PHE A 19 0.66 7.30 -9.84
C PHE A 19 2.07 7.12 -10.38
N LEU A 20 3.07 7.49 -9.59
CA LEU A 20 4.48 7.42 -9.95
C LEU A 20 5.05 6.12 -9.41
N GLN A 21 5.47 5.25 -10.31
CA GLN A 21 6.20 4.04 -10.01
C GLN A 21 7.70 4.31 -10.08
N ARG A 22 8.38 4.16 -8.94
CA ARG A 22 9.83 4.21 -8.85
C ARG A 22 10.43 2.88 -9.30
N GLN A 23 11.76 2.85 -9.47
CA GLN A 23 12.48 1.65 -9.95
C GLN A 23 12.36 0.44 -9.02
N ASP A 24 12.12 0.67 -7.72
CA ASP A 24 11.84 -0.38 -6.73
C ASP A 24 10.40 -0.92 -6.81
N GLY A 25 9.58 -0.37 -7.70
CA GLY A 25 8.16 -0.71 -7.87
C GLY A 25 7.22 0.05 -6.95
N HIS A 26 7.74 0.86 -6.01
CA HIS A 26 6.93 1.61 -5.04
C HIS A 26 6.15 2.72 -5.75
N LEU A 27 4.85 2.77 -5.44
CA LEU A 27 3.90 3.73 -5.98
C LEU A 27 3.75 4.93 -5.05
N THR A 28 3.83 6.14 -5.63
CA THR A 28 3.47 7.39 -4.96
C THR A 28 2.41 8.12 -5.76
N LYS A 29 1.51 8.85 -5.08
CA LYS A 29 0.48 9.64 -5.75
C LYS A 29 1.05 11.01 -6.12
N GLY A 30 0.82 11.45 -7.36
CA GLY A 30 1.25 12.75 -7.88
C GLY A 30 0.10 13.51 -8.55
N GLU A 31 0.27 14.82 -8.65
CA GLU A 31 -0.63 15.72 -9.37
C GLU A 31 0.12 16.36 -10.53
N VAL A 32 -0.45 16.31 -11.74
CA VAL A 32 0.13 16.95 -12.91
C VAL A 32 -0.06 18.46 -12.82
N VAL A 33 1.01 19.22 -12.92
CA VAL A 33 0.97 20.69 -12.81
C VAL A 33 1.08 21.40 -14.15
N TYR A 34 1.59 20.71 -15.16
CA TYR A 34 1.81 21.27 -16.49
C TYR A 34 1.78 20.17 -17.56
N VAL A 35 1.18 20.46 -18.70
CA VAL A 35 1.13 19.56 -19.87
C VAL A 35 1.45 20.37 -21.11
N ALA A 36 2.43 19.89 -21.88
CA ALA A 36 2.79 20.39 -23.21
C ALA A 36 2.51 19.31 -24.27
N ASP A 37 2.92 19.56 -25.51
CA ASP A 37 2.70 18.65 -26.64
C ASP A 37 3.33 17.28 -26.40
N GLN A 38 4.61 17.25 -25.97
CA GLN A 38 5.41 16.02 -25.85
C GLN A 38 5.78 15.66 -24.41
N GLN A 39 5.55 16.54 -23.44
CA GLN A 39 5.96 16.32 -22.05
C GLN A 39 4.94 16.84 -21.06
N PHE A 40 5.02 16.37 -19.81
CA PHE A 40 4.25 16.87 -18.69
C PHE A 40 5.08 16.87 -17.41
N ASN A 41 4.68 17.68 -16.44
CA ASN A 41 5.37 17.81 -15.16
C ASN A 41 4.43 17.43 -14.02
N VAL A 42 5.00 16.83 -12.98
CA VAL A 42 4.27 16.39 -11.78
C VAL A 42 4.77 17.18 -10.57
N ALA A 43 3.86 17.61 -9.71
CA ALA A 43 4.18 18.35 -8.50
C ALA A 43 5.25 17.61 -7.66
N GLY A 44 6.28 18.33 -7.23
CA GLY A 44 7.35 17.79 -6.40
C GLY A 44 8.37 16.91 -7.14
N ILE A 45 8.22 16.70 -8.45
CA ILE A 45 9.20 16.01 -9.30
C ILE A 45 9.88 17.04 -10.19
N SER A 46 11.21 17.12 -10.11
CA SER A 46 11.99 18.12 -10.84
C SER A 46 12.07 17.85 -12.34
N SER A 47 11.99 16.58 -12.74
CA SER A 47 12.10 16.15 -14.12
C SER A 47 10.75 16.08 -14.81
N SER A 48 10.75 16.48 -16.08
CA SER A 48 9.62 16.27 -16.97
C SER A 48 9.48 14.79 -17.34
N PHE A 49 8.25 14.39 -17.61
CA PHE A 49 7.91 13.08 -18.15
C PHE A 49 7.62 13.20 -19.63
N ASP A 50 8.16 12.30 -20.43
CA ASP A 50 7.79 12.16 -21.84
C ASP A 50 6.37 11.59 -21.95
N LYS A 51 5.49 12.20 -22.77
CA LYS A 51 4.07 11.80 -22.86
C LYS A 51 3.86 10.47 -23.56
N PHE A 52 4.76 10.06 -24.45
CA PHE A 52 4.62 8.83 -25.23
C PHE A 52 5.02 7.60 -24.41
N THR A 53 6.04 7.76 -23.57
CA THR A 53 6.59 6.71 -22.70
C THR A 53 6.14 6.83 -21.26
N ALA A 54 5.48 7.94 -20.90
CA ALA A 54 5.10 8.28 -19.52
C ALA A 54 6.25 8.15 -18.52
N THR A 55 7.49 8.39 -18.96
CA THR A 55 8.70 8.09 -18.16
C THR A 55 9.57 9.34 -18.04
N SER A 56 10.13 9.57 -16.84
CA SER A 56 11.12 10.64 -16.60
C SER A 56 12.55 10.19 -16.91
N ILE A 57 13.50 11.13 -16.95
CA ILE A 57 14.92 10.82 -17.19
C ILE A 57 15.54 9.94 -16.09
N GLU A 58 15.01 9.97 -14.87
CA GLU A 58 15.42 9.11 -13.75
C GLU A 58 14.77 7.71 -13.81
N GLY A 59 13.96 7.45 -14.84
CA GLY A 59 13.25 6.18 -15.01
C GLY A 59 12.04 6.01 -14.10
N VAL A 60 11.47 7.10 -13.58
CA VAL A 60 10.17 7.06 -12.89
C VAL A 60 9.08 6.95 -13.94
N VAL A 61 8.18 5.98 -13.77
CA VAL A 61 7.06 5.75 -14.70
C VAL A 61 5.78 6.34 -14.10
N ALA A 62 5.08 7.15 -14.86
CA ALA A 62 3.76 7.65 -14.51
C ALA A 62 2.67 6.71 -15.05
N LEU A 63 1.81 6.25 -14.16
CA LEU A 63 0.67 5.39 -14.43
C LEU A 63 -0.63 6.18 -14.31
N PRO A 64 -1.66 5.82 -15.09
CA PRO A 64 -2.96 6.48 -15.02
C PRO A 64 -3.71 6.20 -13.72
N ASP A 65 -4.65 7.09 -13.38
CA ASP A 65 -5.60 6.89 -12.27
C ASP A 65 -6.68 5.87 -12.64
N GLU A 66 -6.26 4.62 -12.80
CA GLU A 66 -7.11 3.47 -13.09
C GLU A 66 -7.37 2.64 -11.83
N TYR A 67 -8.42 1.81 -11.86
CA TYR A 67 -8.81 0.96 -10.72
C TYR A 67 -7.65 0.08 -10.23
N ASP A 68 -7.03 -0.69 -11.12
CA ASP A 68 -5.93 -1.62 -10.77
C ASP A 68 -4.70 -0.90 -10.20
N VAL A 69 -4.45 0.34 -10.64
CA VAL A 69 -3.34 1.16 -10.12
C VAL A 69 -3.68 1.67 -8.72
N ARG A 70 -4.89 2.18 -8.51
CA ARG A 70 -5.39 2.62 -7.20
C ARG A 70 -5.42 1.49 -6.19
N GLU A 71 -5.82 0.30 -6.60
CA GLU A 71 -5.87 -0.89 -5.75
C GLU A 71 -4.46 -1.25 -5.26
N ARG A 72 -3.49 -1.37 -6.18
CA ARG A 72 -2.08 -1.63 -5.84
C ARG A 72 -1.51 -0.55 -4.91
N TYR A 73 -1.74 0.73 -5.22
CA TYR A 73 -1.32 1.83 -4.36
C TYR A 73 -1.94 1.72 -2.96
N SER A 74 -3.24 1.43 -2.86
CA SER A 74 -3.95 1.34 -1.58
C SER A 74 -3.46 0.16 -0.72
N ILE A 75 -3.15 -0.98 -1.35
CA ILE A 75 -2.56 -2.15 -0.66
C ILE A 75 -1.15 -1.81 -0.16
N GLN A 76 -0.33 -1.16 -0.99
CA GLN A 76 1.01 -0.73 -0.60
C GLN A 76 0.96 0.26 0.56
N GLN A 77 0.10 1.28 0.52
CA GLN A 77 -0.06 2.23 1.63
C GLN A 77 -0.48 1.55 2.95
N GLN A 78 -1.31 0.51 2.87
CA GLN A 78 -1.69 -0.28 4.05
C GLN A 78 -0.50 -1.05 4.62
N ARG A 79 0.33 -1.66 3.76
CA ARG A 79 1.56 -2.33 4.18
C ARG A 79 2.54 -1.34 4.79
N ASP A 80 2.81 -0.24 4.10
CA ASP A 80 3.69 0.83 4.56
C ASP A 80 3.23 1.31 5.95
N TYR A 81 1.93 1.55 6.14
CA TYR A 81 1.40 1.96 7.44
C TYR A 81 1.65 0.91 8.53
N LEU A 82 1.42 -0.38 8.23
CA LEU A 82 1.63 -1.46 9.20
C LEU A 82 3.12 -1.62 9.57
N ASP A 83 4.02 -1.49 8.58
CA ASP A 83 5.47 -1.58 8.78
C ASP A 83 6.02 -0.43 9.66
N HIS A 84 5.39 0.75 9.59
CA HIS A 84 5.75 1.91 10.42
C HIS A 84 4.97 1.98 11.73
N LEU A 85 4.03 1.05 11.98
CA LEU A 85 3.23 1.05 13.19
C LEU A 85 4.08 0.57 14.37
N ASP A 86 4.31 1.44 15.35
CA ASP A 86 4.99 1.05 16.59
C ASP A 86 4.05 0.20 17.46
N ILE A 87 4.09 -1.12 17.25
CA ILE A 87 3.27 -2.10 17.97
C ILE A 87 3.49 -2.00 19.49
N ALA A 88 4.68 -1.64 19.96
CA ALA A 88 4.98 -1.55 21.38
C ALA A 88 4.20 -0.43 22.09
N THR A 89 3.73 0.57 21.35
CA THR A 89 2.92 1.67 21.87
C THR A 89 1.42 1.39 21.90
N LEU A 90 0.98 0.28 21.30
CA LEU A 90 -0.44 -0.06 21.23
C LEU A 90 -0.95 -0.56 22.58
N SER A 91 -2.18 -0.18 22.90
CA SER A 91 -2.89 -0.74 24.06
C SER A 91 -3.19 -2.23 23.85
N SER A 92 -3.35 -2.98 24.95
CA SER A 92 -3.77 -4.39 24.89
C SER A 92 -5.08 -4.57 24.13
N HIS A 93 -6.01 -3.61 24.22
CA HIS A 93 -7.25 -3.62 23.47
C HIS A 93 -7.02 -3.57 21.95
N GLN A 94 -6.19 -2.64 21.48
CA GLN A 94 -5.82 -2.53 20.06
C GLN A 94 -5.11 -3.77 19.54
N VAL A 95 -4.16 -4.30 20.33
CA VAL A 95 -3.43 -5.53 20.00
C VAL A 95 -4.40 -6.72 19.85
N ASN A 96 -5.38 -6.87 20.75
CA ASN A 96 -6.38 -7.92 20.66
C ASN A 96 -7.24 -7.81 19.40
N TYR A 97 -7.59 -6.60 18.97
CA TYR A 97 -8.36 -6.39 17.74
C TYR A 97 -7.54 -6.65 16.47
N ILE A 98 -6.25 -6.28 16.47
CA ILE A 98 -5.33 -6.66 15.40
C ILE A 98 -5.27 -8.19 15.28
N TYR A 99 -5.11 -8.88 16.42
CA TYR A 99 -5.07 -10.34 16.48
C TYR A 99 -6.39 -10.98 16.01
N ALA A 100 -7.54 -10.44 16.44
CA ALA A 100 -8.85 -10.88 15.99
C ALA A 100 -9.01 -10.69 14.47
N GLY A 101 -8.55 -9.57 13.93
CA GLY A 101 -8.49 -9.31 12.49
C GLY A 101 -7.70 -10.39 11.75
N LEU A 102 -6.51 -10.74 12.25
CA LEU A 102 -5.68 -11.79 11.66
C LEU A 102 -6.37 -13.17 11.65
N HIS A 103 -7.10 -13.52 12.72
CA HIS A 103 -7.93 -14.74 12.77
C HIS A 103 -9.09 -14.72 11.76
N LEU A 104 -9.74 -13.57 11.59
CA LEU A 104 -10.79 -13.40 10.59
C LEU A 104 -10.22 -13.54 9.16
N ALA A 105 -9.04 -12.98 8.88
CA ALA A 105 -8.37 -13.15 7.61
C ALA A 105 -8.12 -14.63 7.30
N LYS A 106 -7.65 -15.42 8.27
CA LYS A 106 -7.47 -16.87 8.10
C LYS A 106 -8.78 -17.55 7.66
N ARG A 107 -9.91 -17.21 8.28
CA ARG A 107 -11.23 -17.75 7.92
C ARG A 107 -11.70 -17.30 6.54
N ALA A 108 -11.32 -16.10 6.12
CA ALA A 108 -11.63 -15.53 4.82
C ALA A 108 -10.71 -16.03 3.68
N GLY A 109 -9.83 -16.99 3.94
CA GLY A 109 -8.91 -17.55 2.93
C GLY A 109 -7.54 -16.86 2.86
N GLY A 110 -7.20 -15.99 3.82
CA GLY A 110 -5.92 -15.28 3.92
C GLY A 110 -4.71 -16.15 4.29
N GLY A 111 -4.88 -17.48 4.37
CA GLY A 111 -3.83 -18.43 4.67
C GLY A 111 -3.64 -18.72 6.17
N ALA A 112 -2.59 -19.46 6.50
CA ALA A 112 -2.22 -19.77 7.88
C ALA A 112 -1.74 -18.51 8.62
N LEU A 113 -1.89 -18.49 9.94
CA LEU A 113 -1.28 -17.45 10.79
C LEU A 113 0.24 -17.58 10.67
N PRO A 114 0.97 -16.53 10.26
CA PRO A 114 2.42 -16.62 10.11
C PRO A 114 3.13 -16.54 11.47
N GLY A 115 4.35 -17.06 11.54
CA GLY A 115 5.20 -16.96 12.73
C GLY A 115 5.04 -18.11 13.75
N MET A 116 5.34 -17.80 15.01
CA MET A 116 5.44 -18.77 16.10
C MET A 116 4.07 -19.16 16.69
N PRO A 117 3.99 -20.30 17.41
CA PRO A 117 2.79 -20.67 18.16
C PRO A 117 2.37 -19.55 19.12
N VAL A 118 1.09 -19.20 19.09
CA VAL A 118 0.53 -18.17 19.98
C VAL A 118 0.23 -18.79 21.32
N THR A 119 0.73 -18.19 22.40
CA THR A 119 0.20 -18.44 23.74
C THR A 119 -1.01 -17.52 23.91
N GLU A 120 -2.21 -18.08 24.05
CA GLU A 120 -3.47 -17.31 24.11
C GLU A 120 -3.68 -16.60 25.47
N THR A 121 -2.61 -16.02 26.02
CA THR A 121 -2.67 -15.04 27.12
C THR A 121 -2.48 -13.64 26.55
N PRO A 122 -2.92 -12.57 27.26
CA PRO A 122 -2.72 -11.20 26.79
C PRO A 122 -1.27 -10.87 26.41
N GLU A 123 -0.31 -11.31 27.22
CA GLU A 123 1.13 -11.09 26.98
C GLU A 123 1.64 -11.93 25.80
N GLY A 124 1.12 -13.14 25.64
CA GLY A 124 1.47 -14.04 24.55
C GLY A 124 0.98 -13.52 23.20
N ILE A 125 -0.24 -12.99 23.14
CA ILE A 125 -0.79 -12.33 21.95
C ILE A 125 0.01 -11.07 21.62
N HIS A 126 0.34 -10.26 22.63
CA HIS A 126 1.12 -9.04 22.40
C HIS A 126 2.51 -9.35 21.83
N ARG A 127 3.24 -10.29 22.43
CA ARG A 127 4.53 -10.74 21.91
C ARG A 127 4.40 -11.26 20.48
N TYR A 128 3.38 -12.08 20.21
CA TYR A 128 3.14 -12.62 18.87
C TYR A 128 2.95 -11.51 17.81
N ILE A 129 2.12 -10.50 18.10
CA ILE A 129 1.91 -9.38 17.15
C ILE A 129 3.18 -8.54 16.99
N GLN A 130 3.96 -8.32 18.06
CA GLN A 130 5.23 -7.59 18.01
C GLN A 130 6.29 -8.30 17.16
N GLU A 131 6.37 -9.63 17.25
CA GLU A 131 7.37 -10.44 16.57
C GLU A 131 6.91 -10.92 15.17
N LEU A 132 5.72 -10.49 14.73
CA LEU A 132 5.14 -10.89 13.46
C LEU A 132 5.99 -10.36 12.30
N ASN A 133 6.45 -11.26 11.44
CA ASN A 133 7.10 -10.84 10.20
C ASN A 133 6.04 -10.28 9.22
N LEU A 134 5.90 -8.96 9.19
CA LEU A 134 4.89 -8.25 8.38
C LEU A 134 5.04 -8.51 6.88
N ASN A 135 6.27 -8.75 6.40
CA ASN A 135 6.54 -9.10 5.00
C ASN A 135 5.96 -10.47 4.59
N ALA A 136 5.70 -11.35 5.56
CA ALA A 136 5.10 -12.67 5.30
C ALA A 136 3.56 -12.64 5.26
N LEU A 137 2.94 -11.51 5.57
CA LEU A 137 1.49 -11.40 5.60
C LEU A 137 0.92 -11.33 4.18
N SER A 138 -0.19 -12.03 3.94
CA SER A 138 -1.01 -11.84 2.75
C SER A 138 -1.74 -10.49 2.80
N GLU A 139 -2.22 -10.02 1.64
CA GLU A 139 -2.97 -8.75 1.56
C GLU A 139 -4.23 -8.78 2.43
N LEU A 140 -4.95 -9.90 2.43
CA LEU A 140 -6.10 -10.10 3.33
C LEU A 140 -5.71 -9.99 4.80
N GLN A 141 -4.57 -10.55 5.20
CA GLN A 141 -4.11 -10.45 6.59
C GLN A 141 -3.83 -9.00 6.98
N VAL A 142 -3.13 -8.24 6.13
CA VAL A 142 -2.86 -6.80 6.34
C VAL A 142 -4.18 -6.02 6.45
N MET A 143 -5.09 -6.20 5.49
CA MET A 143 -6.38 -5.49 5.47
C MET A 143 -7.21 -5.72 6.74
N TYR A 144 -7.32 -6.97 7.19
CA TYR A 144 -8.12 -7.29 8.38
C TYR A 144 -7.44 -6.85 9.67
N MET A 145 -6.11 -6.93 9.78
CA MET A 145 -5.36 -6.39 10.93
C MET A 145 -5.61 -4.89 11.09
N LEU A 146 -5.50 -4.13 10.00
CA LEU A 146 -5.75 -2.68 10.00
C LEU A 146 -7.22 -2.33 10.27
N THR A 147 -8.14 -3.15 9.77
CA THR A 147 -9.57 -3.01 10.07
C THR A 147 -9.82 -3.20 11.57
N GLY A 148 -9.23 -4.23 12.18
CA GLY A 148 -9.29 -4.45 13.63
C GLY A 148 -8.76 -3.25 14.41
N LEU A 149 -7.56 -2.75 14.05
CA LEU A 149 -6.97 -1.56 14.67
C LEU A 149 -7.86 -0.32 14.54
N LYS A 150 -8.50 -0.12 13.38
CA LYS A 150 -9.40 1.02 13.14
C LYS A 150 -10.64 0.94 14.03
N ILE A 151 -11.22 -0.24 14.22
CA ILE A 151 -12.38 -0.43 15.11
C ILE A 151 -11.99 -0.09 16.54
N ALA A 152 -10.87 -0.64 17.05
CA ALA A 152 -10.39 -0.39 18.41
C ALA A 152 -9.97 1.06 18.71
N LYS A 153 -9.81 1.92 17.69
CA LYS A 153 -9.57 3.36 17.87
C LYS A 153 -10.86 4.18 18.01
N ASN A 154 -11.99 3.62 17.60
CA ASN A 154 -13.29 4.29 17.61
C ASN A 154 -14.22 3.79 18.73
N ASP A 155 -13.84 2.71 19.42
CA ASP A 155 -14.46 2.20 20.64
C ASP A 155 -13.89 2.94 21.87
#